data_AF-A0A4Q3T3E6-F1
#
_entry.id   AF-A0A4Q3T3E6-F1
#
_cell.length_a   1.000
_cell.length_b   1.000
_cell.length_c   1.000
_cell.angle_alpha   90.00
_cell.angle_beta   90.00
_cell.angle_gamma   90.00
#
_symmetry.space_group_name_H-M   'P 1'
#
loop_
_entity.id
_entity.type
_entity.pdbx_description
1 polymer ?
#
loop_
_entity_poly.entity_id
_entity_poly.type
_entity_poly.pdbx_seq_one_letter_code
_entity_poly.pdbx_strand_id
1 'polypeptide(L)'
;MKGAAIFFAAPFLFAFAANRIHERDRIGFAAFYFFFLIQILLHDLLDTCNAYGTGLLEPFSSQRFSFNTIYVADPIFTIGIFLATLFLFIYRRNRVVQRRVAGTAILISAIYLGISVFNKSIADKYLVHSLQAKNIRARSYFSTPTPFNNLLWYSVAAVDSGFYVGHISVFDDKSRPARFNFFKKDELLLDGIRNQDEVKTLKRFAAEYYTVEKWSDTLVFNVLRFGQMIGWQEPKAHFAFHYYLNPSYSNDLVVQRGRFEGWNRQTLWFMYDRIRGSVASTEEKPEVLPK
;
A
#
# COMPACT_ATOMS: atom_id res chain seq x y z
N MET A 1 25.43 -9.49 5.75
CA MET A 1 25.30 -10.55 6.80
C MET A 1 24.39 -10.22 8.00
N LYS A 2 23.97 -8.95 8.24
CA LYS A 2 23.18 -8.60 9.44
C LYS A 2 21.70 -9.05 9.43
N GLY A 3 21.02 -9.11 8.28
CA GLY A 3 19.59 -9.46 8.20
C GLY A 3 19.25 -10.94 8.47
N ALA A 4 19.97 -11.88 7.86
CA ALA A 4 19.68 -13.31 7.95
C ALA A 4 19.96 -13.91 9.33
N ALA A 5 20.96 -13.38 10.05
CA ALA A 5 21.24 -13.78 11.42
C ALA A 5 20.13 -13.36 12.39
N ILE A 6 19.52 -12.18 12.17
CA ILE A 6 18.38 -11.70 12.98
C ILE A 6 17.15 -12.58 12.75
N PHE A 7 16.95 -13.07 11.52
CA PHE A 7 15.77 -13.86 11.14
C PHE A 7 15.61 -15.17 11.91
N PHE A 8 16.72 -15.86 12.20
CA PHE A 8 16.71 -17.09 13.00
C PHE A 8 17.02 -16.83 14.48
N ALA A 9 17.77 -15.77 14.80
CA ALA A 9 18.06 -15.40 16.18
C ALA A 9 16.81 -14.87 16.91
N ALA A 10 15.95 -14.09 16.25
CA ALA A 10 14.77 -13.52 16.90
C ALA A 10 13.75 -14.58 17.38
N PRO A 11 13.31 -15.56 16.57
CA PRO A 11 12.46 -16.66 17.06
C PRO A 11 13.10 -17.43 18.22
N PHE A 12 14.42 -17.66 18.16
CA PHE A 12 15.15 -18.35 19.22
C PHE A 12 15.15 -17.56 20.53
N LEU A 13 15.47 -16.26 20.48
CA LEU A 13 15.47 -15.38 21.65
C LEU A 13 14.07 -15.26 22.27
N PHE A 14 13.03 -15.10 21.44
CA PHE A 14 11.65 -15.07 21.93
C PHE A 14 11.22 -16.41 22.52
N ALA A 15 11.58 -17.53 21.90
CA ALA A 15 11.30 -18.85 22.42
C ALA A 15 12.02 -19.12 23.75
N PHE A 16 13.28 -18.67 23.86
CA PHE A 16 14.04 -18.77 25.10
C PHE A 16 13.39 -17.97 26.22
N ALA A 17 13.03 -16.71 25.96
CA ALA A 17 12.33 -15.87 26.93
C ALA A 17 10.97 -16.46 27.35
N ALA A 18 10.16 -16.91 26.38
CA ALA A 18 8.87 -17.52 26.63
C ALA A 18 9.01 -18.81 27.46
N ASN A 19 9.98 -19.67 27.12
CA ASN A 19 10.24 -20.89 27.86
C ASN A 19 10.64 -20.63 29.31
N ARG A 20 11.36 -19.52 29.60
CA ARG A 20 11.71 -19.10 30.97
C ARG A 20 10.54 -18.51 31.76
N ILE A 21 9.65 -17.77 31.09
CA ILE A 21 8.44 -17.20 31.73
C ILE A 21 7.42 -18.30 32.02
N HIS A 22 7.31 -19.27 31.11
CA HIS A 22 6.31 -20.34 31.13
C HIS A 22 6.89 -21.70 31.55
N GLU A 23 7.96 -21.73 32.37
CA GLU A 23 8.61 -22.99 32.82
C GLU A 23 7.65 -23.97 33.51
N ARG A 24 6.58 -23.45 34.11
CA ARG A 24 5.54 -24.24 34.79
C ARG A 24 4.48 -24.79 33.83
N ASP A 25 4.38 -24.22 32.63
CA ASP A 25 3.50 -24.70 31.58
C ASP A 25 4.22 -25.84 30.84
N ARG A 26 3.54 -26.97 30.59
CA ARG A 26 4.12 -28.14 29.90
C ARG A 26 4.30 -27.92 28.38
N ILE A 27 4.72 -26.73 27.97
CA ILE A 27 4.95 -26.36 26.56
C ILE A 27 6.45 -26.45 26.30
N GLY A 28 6.86 -27.32 25.36
CA GLY A 28 8.26 -27.48 25.01
C GLY A 28 8.82 -26.30 24.22
N PHE A 29 10.13 -26.06 24.35
CA PHE A 29 10.85 -25.02 23.62
C PHE A 29 10.59 -25.02 22.11
N ALA A 30 10.55 -26.20 21.48
CA ALA A 30 10.27 -26.33 20.05
C ALA A 30 8.92 -25.73 19.67
N ALA A 31 7.89 -25.87 20.51
CA ALA A 31 6.58 -25.29 20.26
C ALA A 31 6.64 -23.76 20.26
N PHE A 32 7.35 -23.15 21.23
CA PHE A 32 7.58 -21.71 21.25
C PHE A 32 8.40 -21.23 20.04
N TYR A 33 9.47 -21.94 19.70
CA TYR A 33 10.31 -21.62 18.54
C TYR A 33 9.51 -21.60 17.25
N PHE A 34 8.77 -22.67 16.95
CA PHE A 34 7.94 -22.72 15.74
C PHE A 34 6.81 -21.71 15.77
N PHE A 35 6.22 -21.43 16.94
CA PHE A 35 5.21 -20.37 17.06
C PHE A 35 5.78 -19.02 16.62
N PHE A 36 6.89 -18.56 17.21
CA PHE A 36 7.48 -17.27 16.85
C PHE A 36 8.02 -17.24 15.42
N LEU A 37 8.61 -18.34 14.95
CA LEU A 37 9.08 -18.44 13.56
C LEU A 37 7.93 -18.27 12.58
N ILE A 38 6.79 -18.96 12.79
CA ILE A 38 5.62 -18.82 11.93
C ILE A 38 5.05 -17.39 11.99
N GLN A 39 5.02 -16.76 13.16
CA GLN A 39 4.54 -15.38 13.27
C GLN A 39 5.41 -14.39 12.48
N ILE A 40 6.73 -14.51 12.55
CA ILE A 40 7.66 -13.65 11.79
C ILE A 40 7.49 -13.90 10.28
N LEU A 41 7.47 -15.16 9.86
CA LEU A 41 7.25 -15.51 8.45
C LEU A 41 5.90 -15.00 7.92
N LEU A 42 4.84 -15.11 8.72
CA LEU A 42 3.52 -14.63 8.36
C LEU A 42 3.47 -13.10 8.29
N HIS A 43 4.15 -12.42 9.20
CA HIS A 43 4.28 -10.96 9.19
C HIS A 43 4.95 -10.48 7.91
N ASP A 44 6.13 -11.02 7.57
CA ASP A 44 6.83 -10.66 6.34
C ASP A 44 6.00 -10.99 5.09
N LEU A 45 5.32 -12.14 5.08
CA LEU A 45 4.42 -12.49 3.99
C LEU A 45 3.29 -11.46 3.84
N LEU A 46 2.65 -11.05 4.94
CA LEU A 46 1.59 -10.03 4.89
C LEU A 46 2.12 -8.65 4.49
N ASP A 47 3.37 -8.32 4.82
CA ASP A 47 4.01 -7.09 4.35
C ASP A 47 4.23 -7.10 2.84
N THR A 48 4.49 -8.26 2.23
CA THR A 48 4.49 -8.35 0.76
C THR A 48 3.10 -8.07 0.17
N CYS A 49 2.01 -8.25 0.90
CA CYS A 49 0.67 -7.98 0.38
C CYS A 49 0.37 -6.48 0.23
N ASN A 50 1.11 -5.58 0.88
CA ASN A 50 0.85 -4.14 0.84
C ASN A 50 1.88 -3.36 0.01
N ALA A 51 1.60 -2.08 -0.24
CA ALA A 51 2.41 -1.23 -1.12
C ALA A 51 3.82 -0.89 -0.60
N TYR A 52 4.11 -1.08 0.69
CA TYR A 52 5.48 -0.93 1.20
C TYR A 52 6.36 -2.10 0.74
N GLY A 53 5.81 -3.31 0.78
CA GLY A 53 6.55 -4.55 0.56
C GLY A 53 7.54 -4.85 1.68
N THR A 54 8.26 -5.96 1.58
CA THR A 54 9.36 -6.30 2.50
C THR A 54 10.60 -6.82 1.74
N GLY A 55 11.76 -6.70 2.37
CA GLY A 55 13.06 -7.13 1.83
C GLY A 55 13.36 -8.59 2.18
N LEU A 56 12.67 -9.54 1.55
CA LEU A 56 12.80 -10.98 1.87
C LEU A 56 14.21 -11.54 1.73
N LEU A 57 15.05 -10.90 0.91
CA LEU A 57 16.41 -11.36 0.59
C LEU A 57 17.49 -10.55 1.31
N GLU A 58 17.12 -9.70 2.28
CA GLU A 58 18.10 -8.97 3.08
C GLU A 58 18.95 -9.96 3.88
N PRO A 59 20.30 -9.79 3.95
CA PRO A 59 21.09 -8.66 3.49
C PRO A 59 21.79 -8.90 2.14
N PHE A 60 21.37 -9.90 1.38
CA PHE A 60 21.98 -10.29 0.11
C PHE A 60 21.47 -9.45 -1.06
N SER A 61 20.18 -9.08 -0.99
CA SER A 61 19.54 -8.15 -1.91
C SER A 61 18.58 -7.27 -1.12
N SER A 62 18.55 -6.00 -1.50
CA SER A 62 17.61 -5.03 -0.94
C SER A 62 16.43 -4.76 -1.87
N GLN A 63 16.15 -5.69 -2.76
CA GLN A 63 14.91 -5.70 -3.51
C GLN A 63 13.73 -5.84 -2.54
N ARG A 64 12.74 -4.96 -2.67
CA ARG A 64 11.48 -5.06 -1.92
C ARG A 64 10.46 -5.84 -2.74
N PHE A 65 9.86 -6.84 -2.13
CA PHE A 65 8.80 -7.65 -2.71
C PHE A 65 7.45 -7.10 -2.28
N SER A 66 6.58 -6.78 -3.25
CA SER A 66 5.24 -6.27 -3.01
C SER A 66 4.27 -6.74 -4.10
N PHE A 67 3.17 -7.36 -3.68
CA PHE A 67 2.05 -7.78 -4.51
C PHE A 67 0.94 -6.72 -4.58
N ASN A 68 0.96 -5.70 -3.71
CA ASN A 68 -0.01 -4.59 -3.70
C ASN A 68 -1.48 -5.07 -3.69
N THR A 69 -1.80 -6.11 -2.94
CA THR A 69 -3.13 -6.72 -2.88
C THR A 69 -4.02 -6.06 -1.82
N ILE A 70 -3.46 -5.64 -0.70
CA ILE A 70 -4.20 -4.98 0.40
C ILE A 70 -3.64 -3.60 0.72
N TYR A 71 -4.50 -2.71 1.20
CA TYR A 71 -4.05 -1.44 1.75
C TYR A 71 -3.33 -1.68 3.09
N VAL A 72 -2.27 -0.91 3.38
CA VAL A 72 -1.41 -1.13 4.56
C VAL A 72 -2.17 -1.20 5.89
N ALA A 73 -3.27 -0.46 5.99
CA ALA A 73 -4.16 -0.45 7.14
C ALA A 73 -5.59 -0.73 6.67
N ASP A 74 -5.85 -1.95 6.22
CA ASP A 74 -7.19 -2.41 5.84
C ASP A 74 -7.99 -2.83 7.09
N PRO A 75 -9.03 -2.07 7.50
CA PRO A 75 -9.81 -2.39 8.69
C PRO A 75 -10.66 -3.63 8.50
N ILE A 76 -11.11 -3.95 7.27
CA ILE A 76 -11.92 -5.14 7.00
C ILE A 76 -11.09 -6.38 7.27
N PHE A 77 -9.83 -6.38 6.83
CA PHE A 77 -8.89 -7.45 7.14
C PHE A 77 -8.52 -7.52 8.63
N THR A 78 -8.20 -6.36 9.23
CA THR A 78 -7.57 -6.30 10.55
C THR A 78 -8.58 -6.48 11.70
N ILE A 79 -9.78 -5.91 11.59
CA ILE A 79 -10.77 -5.91 12.69
C ILE A 79 -11.27 -7.32 13.01
N GLY A 80 -11.41 -8.18 12.01
CA GLY A 80 -11.85 -9.56 12.20
C GLY A 80 -10.89 -10.38 13.04
N ILE A 81 -9.59 -10.35 12.68
CA ILE A 81 -8.52 -11.01 13.46
C ILE A 81 -8.43 -10.39 14.86
N PHE A 82 -8.54 -9.06 14.97
CA PHE A 82 -8.48 -8.37 16.25
C PHE A 82 -9.61 -8.81 17.19
N LEU A 83 -10.86 -8.81 16.72
CA LEU A 83 -12.01 -9.24 17.52
C LEU A 83 -11.92 -10.72 17.91
N ALA A 84 -11.46 -11.59 17.00
CA ALA A 84 -11.20 -12.99 17.33
C ALA A 84 -10.13 -13.12 18.43
N THR A 85 -9.04 -12.36 18.33
CA THR A 85 -7.96 -12.35 19.32
C THR A 85 -8.47 -11.85 20.67
N LEU A 86 -9.22 -10.75 20.70
CA LEU A 86 -9.83 -10.21 21.91
C LEU A 86 -10.78 -11.21 22.57
N PHE A 87 -11.63 -11.87 21.76
CA PHE A 87 -12.50 -12.93 22.25
C PHE A 87 -11.69 -14.07 22.88
N LEU A 88 -10.64 -14.55 22.22
CA LEU A 88 -9.80 -15.64 22.74
C LEU A 88 -9.04 -15.26 24.01
N PHE A 89 -8.68 -13.98 24.15
CA PHE A 89 -8.02 -13.46 25.34
C PHE A 89 -8.95 -13.50 26.56
N ILE A 90 -10.22 -13.13 26.39
CA ILE A 90 -11.24 -13.06 27.44
C ILE A 90 -11.85 -14.44 27.72
N TYR A 91 -12.19 -15.19 26.67
CA TYR A 91 -12.86 -16.48 26.75
C TYR A 91 -11.87 -17.63 26.94
N ARG A 92 -11.70 -18.08 28.19
CA ARG A 92 -10.75 -19.15 28.57
C ARG A 92 -11.39 -20.46 29.03
N ARG A 93 -12.71 -20.63 28.82
CA ARG A 93 -13.50 -21.71 29.41
C ARG A 93 -13.51 -23.02 28.59
N ASN A 94 -13.40 -22.93 27.26
CA ASN A 94 -13.54 -24.11 26.39
C ASN A 94 -12.54 -24.09 25.21
N ARG A 95 -11.62 -25.06 25.21
CA ARG A 95 -10.56 -25.19 24.19
C ARG A 95 -11.09 -25.52 22.79
N VAL A 96 -12.20 -26.25 22.67
CA VAL A 96 -12.82 -26.58 21.37
C VAL A 96 -13.37 -25.32 20.72
N VAL A 97 -14.07 -24.48 21.51
CA VAL A 97 -14.58 -23.19 21.04
C VAL A 97 -13.44 -22.26 20.64
N GLN A 98 -12.38 -22.17 21.46
CA GLN A 98 -11.20 -21.35 21.14
C GLN A 98 -10.56 -21.75 19.80
N ARG A 99 -10.35 -23.06 19.58
CA ARG A 99 -9.79 -23.57 18.32
C ARG A 99 -10.69 -23.27 17.12
N ARG A 100 -12.01 -23.40 17.27
CA ARG A 100 -12.97 -23.07 16.21
C ARG A 100 -12.91 -21.58 15.87
N VAL A 101 -12.93 -20.69 16.86
CA VAL A 101 -12.86 -19.24 16.63
C VAL A 101 -11.54 -18.85 15.95
N ALA A 102 -10.41 -19.35 16.42
CA ALA A 102 -9.11 -19.11 15.80
C ALA A 102 -9.07 -19.60 14.35
N GLY A 103 -9.53 -20.83 14.09
CA GLY A 103 -9.57 -21.42 12.76
C GLY A 103 -10.49 -20.65 11.80
N THR A 104 -11.67 -20.25 12.27
CA THR A 104 -12.61 -19.43 11.49
C THR A 104 -12.02 -18.06 11.16
N ALA A 105 -11.36 -17.40 12.11
CA ALA A 105 -10.73 -16.10 11.87
C ALA A 105 -9.63 -16.20 10.79
N ILE A 106 -8.75 -17.21 10.90
CA ILE A 106 -7.71 -17.47 9.89
C ILE A 106 -8.33 -17.77 8.52
N LEU A 107 -9.38 -18.60 8.48
CA LEU A 107 -10.07 -18.95 7.24
C LEU A 107 -10.70 -17.71 6.57
N ILE A 108 -11.39 -16.86 7.32
CA ILE A 108 -11.98 -15.62 6.80
C ILE A 108 -10.88 -14.70 6.26
N SER A 109 -9.78 -14.53 6.97
CA SER A 109 -8.63 -13.73 6.51
C SER A 109 -8.02 -14.29 5.22
N ALA A 110 -7.87 -15.61 5.11
CA ALA A 110 -7.39 -16.25 3.89
C ALA A 110 -8.34 -16.04 2.71
N ILE A 111 -9.66 -16.19 2.93
CA ILE A 111 -10.69 -15.89 1.91
C ILE A 111 -10.62 -14.43 1.49
N TYR A 112 -10.50 -13.50 2.43
CA TYR A 112 -10.40 -12.06 2.13
C TYR A 112 -9.19 -11.73 1.25
N LEU A 113 -8.01 -12.28 1.59
CA LEU A 113 -6.81 -12.12 0.76
C LEU A 113 -7.01 -12.73 -0.62
N GLY A 114 -7.65 -13.90 -0.72
CA GLY A 114 -8.01 -14.52 -1.99
C GLY A 114 -8.92 -13.64 -2.86
N ILE A 115 -9.94 -13.03 -2.27
CA ILE A 115 -10.83 -12.07 -2.95
C ILE A 115 -10.04 -10.85 -3.43
N SER A 116 -9.16 -10.32 -2.58
CA SER A 116 -8.30 -9.17 -2.92
C SER A 116 -7.38 -9.48 -4.11
N VAL A 117 -6.73 -10.65 -4.14
CA VAL A 117 -5.92 -11.11 -5.27
C VAL A 117 -6.77 -11.26 -6.54
N PHE A 118 -7.98 -11.81 -6.43
CA PHE A 118 -8.89 -11.94 -7.55
C PHE A 118 -9.31 -10.58 -8.12
N ASN A 119 -9.70 -9.64 -7.24
CA ASN A 119 -10.06 -8.27 -7.61
C ASN A 119 -8.87 -7.54 -8.26
N LYS A 120 -7.66 -7.73 -7.76
CA LYS A 120 -6.44 -7.21 -8.37
C LYS A 120 -6.30 -7.68 -9.81
N SER A 121 -6.49 -8.98 -10.06
CA SER A 121 -6.40 -9.56 -11.41
C SER A 121 -7.41 -8.92 -12.37
N ILE A 122 -8.64 -8.64 -11.91
CA ILE A 122 -9.64 -7.92 -12.71
C ILE A 122 -9.16 -6.50 -13.03
N ALA A 123 -8.68 -5.76 -12.02
CA ALA A 123 -8.22 -4.39 -12.19
C ALA A 123 -6.99 -4.31 -13.11
N ASP A 124 -6.00 -5.18 -12.95
CA ASP A 124 -4.78 -5.22 -13.75
C ASP A 124 -5.08 -5.57 -15.21
N LYS A 125 -5.95 -6.55 -15.47
CA LYS A 125 -6.37 -6.87 -16.84
C LYS A 125 -7.03 -5.68 -17.52
N TYR A 126 -7.92 -4.99 -16.79
CA TYR A 126 -8.59 -3.80 -17.33
C TYR A 126 -7.65 -2.61 -17.51
N LEU A 127 -6.67 -2.42 -16.62
CA LEU A 127 -5.61 -1.43 -16.76
C LEU A 127 -4.81 -1.66 -18.04
N VAL A 128 -4.30 -2.87 -18.24
CA VAL A 128 -3.51 -3.23 -19.44
C VAL A 128 -4.32 -3.03 -20.71
N HIS A 129 -5.57 -3.51 -20.74
CA HIS A 129 -6.47 -3.30 -21.86
C HIS A 129 -6.70 -1.80 -22.15
N SER A 130 -6.89 -1.00 -21.11
CA SER A 130 -7.13 0.45 -21.24
C SER A 130 -5.90 1.20 -21.75
N LEU A 131 -4.69 0.80 -21.33
CA LEU A 131 -3.44 1.36 -21.84
C LEU A 131 -3.25 1.04 -23.32
N GLN A 132 -3.50 -0.21 -23.72
CA GLN A 132 -3.43 -0.65 -25.12
C GLN A 132 -4.44 0.10 -26.00
N ALA A 133 -5.70 0.19 -25.58
CA ALA A 133 -6.74 0.90 -26.33
C ALA A 133 -6.45 2.40 -26.51
N LYS A 134 -5.65 3.00 -25.62
CA LYS A 134 -5.19 4.40 -25.71
C LYS A 134 -3.82 4.55 -26.38
N ASN A 135 -3.23 3.47 -26.91
CA ASN A 135 -1.88 3.43 -27.49
C ASN A 135 -0.77 3.91 -26.52
N ILE A 136 -0.97 3.72 -25.22
CA ILE A 136 0.02 4.07 -24.19
C ILE A 136 0.97 2.88 -24.02
N ARG A 137 2.23 3.05 -24.44
CA ARG A 137 3.29 2.06 -24.26
C ARG A 137 3.96 2.22 -22.89
N ALA A 138 3.36 1.62 -21.88
CA ALA A 138 3.91 1.61 -20.52
C ALA A 138 5.11 0.65 -20.43
N ARG A 139 6.24 1.12 -19.86
CA ARG A 139 7.40 0.27 -19.55
C ARG A 139 7.13 -0.67 -18.37
N SER A 140 6.38 -0.16 -17.41
CA SER A 140 5.95 -0.89 -16.22
C SER A 140 4.68 -0.27 -15.67
N TYR A 141 3.95 -1.01 -14.84
CA TYR A 141 2.80 -0.49 -14.11
C TYR A 141 2.71 -1.14 -12.74
N PHE A 142 1.92 -0.53 -11.85
CA PHE A 142 1.41 -1.19 -10.67
C PHE A 142 -0.02 -0.73 -10.39
N SER A 143 -0.73 -1.52 -9.59
CA SER A 143 -2.00 -1.14 -9.00
C SER A 143 -2.03 -1.57 -7.54
N THR A 144 -2.64 -0.75 -6.70
CA THR A 144 -2.86 -1.00 -5.26
C THR A 144 -4.28 -0.56 -4.91
N PRO A 145 -4.97 -1.25 -3.98
CA PRO A 145 -6.29 -0.80 -3.55
C PRO A 145 -6.20 0.58 -2.88
N THR A 146 -7.28 1.36 -3.01
CA THR A 146 -7.49 2.57 -2.21
C THR A 146 -7.81 2.20 -0.75
N PRO A 147 -7.78 3.16 0.19
CA PRO A 147 -7.99 2.81 1.59
C PRO A 147 -9.38 2.20 1.85
N PHE A 148 -9.45 1.32 2.86
CA PHE A 148 -10.68 0.73 3.39
C PHE A 148 -11.42 -0.27 2.50
N ASN A 149 -10.90 -0.64 1.33
CA ASN A 149 -11.58 -1.57 0.43
C ASN A 149 -10.61 -2.30 -0.51
N ASN A 150 -11.10 -3.31 -1.23
CA ASN A 150 -10.36 -4.02 -2.28
C ASN A 150 -11.09 -3.96 -3.64
N LEU A 151 -11.89 -2.92 -3.86
CA LEU A 151 -12.80 -2.77 -5.01
C LEU A 151 -12.39 -1.64 -5.95
N LEU A 152 -11.79 -0.58 -5.40
CA LEU A 152 -11.23 0.54 -6.16
C LEU A 152 -9.71 0.53 -6.07
N TRP A 153 -9.07 0.63 -7.23
CA TRP A 153 -7.65 0.39 -7.43
C TRP A 153 -6.97 1.63 -7.98
N TYR A 154 -6.10 2.23 -7.19
CA TYR A 154 -5.16 3.24 -7.65
C TYR A 154 -4.14 2.57 -8.56
N SER A 155 -4.01 3.10 -9.78
CA SER A 155 -3.23 2.48 -10.86
C SER A 155 -2.28 3.50 -11.46
N VAL A 156 -1.03 3.07 -11.69
CA VAL A 156 0.03 3.91 -12.24
C VAL A 156 0.76 3.15 -13.34
N ALA A 157 0.88 3.76 -14.50
CA ALA A 157 1.63 3.26 -15.64
C ALA A 157 2.80 4.19 -15.96
N ALA A 158 4.02 3.69 -15.93
CA ALA A 158 5.23 4.45 -16.21
C ALA A 158 5.53 4.49 -17.71
N VAL A 159 5.80 5.67 -18.23
CA VAL A 159 6.31 5.93 -19.58
C VAL A 159 7.66 6.65 -19.47
N ASP A 160 8.25 7.06 -20.59
CA ASP A 160 9.58 7.70 -20.57
C ASP A 160 9.53 9.11 -19.99
N SER A 161 8.47 9.87 -20.29
CA SER A 161 8.31 11.27 -19.86
C SER A 161 7.66 11.44 -18.47
N GLY A 162 7.09 10.37 -17.90
CA GLY A 162 6.25 10.48 -16.71
C GLY A 162 5.37 9.27 -16.45
N PHE A 163 4.17 9.53 -15.90
CA PHE A 163 3.25 8.51 -15.43
C PHE A 163 1.82 8.83 -15.82
N TYR A 164 1.08 7.80 -16.22
CA TYR A 164 -0.37 7.84 -16.33
C TYR A 164 -0.97 7.27 -15.05
N VAL A 165 -1.78 8.07 -14.36
CA VAL A 165 -2.36 7.74 -13.06
C VAL A 165 -3.88 7.73 -13.18
N GLY A 166 -4.53 6.74 -12.60
CA GLY A 166 -5.97 6.62 -12.60
C GLY A 166 -6.48 5.74 -11.46
N HIS A 167 -7.79 5.75 -11.29
CA HIS A 167 -8.51 4.90 -10.35
C HIS A 167 -9.41 3.97 -11.14
N ILE A 168 -9.32 2.66 -10.90
CA ILE A 168 -10.03 1.61 -11.60
C ILE A 168 -10.91 0.85 -10.61
N SER A 169 -12.20 0.74 -10.90
CA SER A 169 -13.08 -0.15 -10.15
C SER A 169 -13.14 -1.53 -10.78
N VAL A 170 -13.25 -2.56 -9.94
CA VAL A 170 -13.63 -3.91 -10.39
C VAL A 170 -14.95 -3.90 -11.17
N PHE A 171 -15.87 -2.99 -10.83
CA PHE A 171 -17.20 -2.84 -11.45
C PHE A 171 -17.24 -1.91 -12.66
N ASP A 172 -16.11 -1.32 -13.09
CA ASP A 172 -16.09 -0.48 -14.29
C ASP A 172 -16.56 -1.23 -15.54
N ASP A 173 -17.29 -0.54 -16.41
CA ASP A 173 -17.61 -1.01 -17.76
C ASP A 173 -16.34 -1.20 -18.58
N LYS A 174 -16.02 -2.48 -18.85
CA LYS A 174 -14.79 -2.88 -19.54
C LYS A 174 -14.81 -2.56 -21.04
N SER A 175 -15.97 -2.19 -21.60
CA SER A 175 -16.09 -1.78 -23.01
C SER A 175 -15.44 -0.42 -23.30
N ARG A 176 -15.26 0.42 -22.28
CA ARG A 176 -14.66 1.75 -22.38
C ARG A 176 -13.28 1.75 -21.73
N PRO A 177 -12.25 2.36 -22.34
CA PRO A 177 -10.95 2.51 -21.68
C PRO A 177 -11.03 3.37 -20.42
N ALA A 178 -10.31 2.99 -19.38
CA ALA A 178 -10.20 3.75 -18.14
C ALA A 178 -9.64 5.16 -18.37
N ARG A 179 -9.99 6.10 -17.49
CA ARG A 179 -9.47 7.47 -17.52
C ARG A 179 -8.15 7.55 -16.75
N PHE A 180 -7.17 8.20 -17.37
CA PHE A 180 -5.86 8.46 -16.78
C PHE A 180 -5.51 9.94 -16.90
N ASN A 181 -4.73 10.43 -15.95
CA ASN A 181 -4.12 11.75 -15.98
C ASN A 181 -2.61 11.59 -16.04
N PHE A 182 -1.97 12.45 -16.83
CA PHE A 182 -0.54 12.42 -17.00
C PHE A 182 0.15 13.29 -15.94
N PHE A 183 1.20 12.75 -15.34
CA PHE A 183 2.08 13.43 -14.40
C PHE A 183 3.52 13.33 -14.89
N LYS A 184 4.17 14.48 -15.10
CA LYS A 184 5.56 14.55 -15.59
C LYS A 184 6.53 14.10 -14.47
N LYS A 185 7.54 13.30 -14.80
CA LYS A 185 8.56 12.86 -13.82
C LYS A 185 9.47 14.02 -13.35
N ASP A 186 9.82 14.88 -14.30
CA ASP A 186 10.64 16.11 -14.17
C ASP A 186 11.96 15.97 -13.39
N GLU A 187 12.75 14.94 -13.72
CA GLU A 187 14.03 14.66 -13.03
C GLU A 187 15.05 15.79 -13.10
N LEU A 188 14.98 16.66 -14.11
CA LEU A 188 15.90 17.80 -14.26
C LEU A 188 15.87 18.75 -13.05
N LEU A 189 14.76 18.77 -12.31
CA LEU A 189 14.63 19.57 -11.10
C LEU A 189 15.53 19.05 -9.95
N LEU A 190 16.02 17.81 -10.04
CA LEU A 190 16.88 17.20 -9.01
C LEU A 190 18.37 17.53 -9.20
N ASP A 191 18.78 18.00 -10.38
CA ASP A 191 20.20 18.24 -10.70
C ASP A 191 20.83 19.31 -9.79
N GLY A 192 20.03 20.27 -9.31
CA GLY A 192 20.45 21.33 -8.40
C GLY A 192 20.43 20.97 -6.92
N ILE A 193 20.03 19.75 -6.54
CA ILE A 193 19.88 19.37 -5.12
C ILE A 193 21.22 18.99 -4.52
N ARG A 194 21.55 19.61 -3.37
CA ARG A 194 22.84 19.41 -2.69
C ARG A 194 23.03 17.99 -2.18
N ASN A 195 21.96 17.38 -1.64
CA ASN A 195 22.01 16.05 -1.04
C ASN A 195 21.60 14.95 -2.03
N GLN A 196 22.52 14.58 -2.92
CA GLN A 196 22.24 13.57 -3.95
C GLN A 196 22.06 12.15 -3.38
N ASP A 197 22.58 11.84 -2.19
CA ASP A 197 22.42 10.52 -1.58
C ASP A 197 21.02 10.30 -0.99
N GLU A 198 20.41 11.36 -0.46
CA GLU A 198 19.00 11.38 -0.08
C GLU A 198 18.10 11.18 -1.30
N VAL A 199 18.37 11.88 -2.40
CA VAL A 199 17.63 11.70 -3.66
C VAL A 199 17.72 10.25 -4.15
N LYS A 200 18.91 9.64 -4.16
CA LYS A 200 19.07 8.22 -4.52
C LYS A 200 18.26 7.29 -3.62
N THR A 201 18.24 7.56 -2.32
CA THR A 201 17.47 6.79 -1.34
C THR A 201 15.96 6.89 -1.62
N LEU A 202 15.47 8.10 -1.92
CA LEU A 202 14.08 8.35 -2.30
C LEU A 202 13.70 7.68 -3.61
N LYS A 203 14.54 7.75 -4.66
CA LYS A 203 14.32 7.06 -5.95
C LYS A 203 14.18 5.55 -5.74
N ARG A 204 15.06 4.97 -4.93
CA ARG A 204 15.02 3.55 -4.56
C ARG A 204 13.76 3.20 -3.76
N PHE A 205 13.39 4.02 -2.79
CA PHE A 205 12.16 3.83 -2.00
C PHE A 205 10.91 3.91 -2.87
N ALA A 206 10.90 4.82 -3.85
CA ALA A 206 9.84 4.96 -4.83
C ALA A 206 9.82 3.83 -5.88
N ALA A 207 10.84 2.98 -5.93
CA ALA A 207 11.02 1.96 -6.96
C ALA A 207 10.82 2.54 -8.38
N GLU A 208 11.42 3.71 -8.63
CA GLU A 208 11.29 4.51 -9.86
C GLU A 208 9.91 5.15 -10.13
N TYR A 209 8.91 4.96 -9.27
CA TYR A 209 7.60 5.62 -9.36
C TYR A 209 7.53 6.90 -8.54
N TYR A 210 8.12 7.97 -9.06
CA TYR A 210 8.14 9.28 -8.42
C TYR A 210 7.95 10.42 -9.40
N THR A 211 7.42 11.56 -8.93
CA THR A 211 7.47 12.83 -9.67
C THR A 211 8.21 13.86 -8.83
N VAL A 212 8.74 14.87 -9.51
CA VAL A 212 9.38 16.02 -8.85
C VAL A 212 8.66 17.25 -9.32
N GLU A 213 8.17 18.04 -8.37
CA GLU A 213 7.33 19.19 -8.64
C GLU A 213 7.74 20.36 -7.74
N LYS A 214 7.50 21.58 -8.20
CA LYS A 214 7.66 22.78 -7.37
C LYS A 214 6.31 23.14 -6.78
N TRP A 215 6.18 23.11 -5.46
CA TRP A 215 5.00 23.59 -4.74
C TRP A 215 5.36 24.92 -4.09
N SER A 216 4.83 26.02 -4.64
CA SER A 216 5.21 27.38 -4.27
C SER A 216 6.73 27.57 -4.33
N ASP A 217 7.40 27.71 -3.18
CA ASP A 217 8.85 27.96 -3.10
C ASP A 217 9.67 26.70 -2.79
N THR A 218 9.03 25.54 -2.63
CA THR A 218 9.70 24.30 -2.23
C THR A 218 9.67 23.25 -3.33
N LEU A 219 10.77 22.52 -3.48
CA LEU A 219 10.83 21.36 -4.35
C LEU A 219 10.35 20.10 -3.61
N VAL A 220 9.44 19.37 -4.23
CA VAL A 220 8.74 18.24 -3.65
C VAL A 220 9.00 16.98 -4.44
N PHE A 221 9.45 15.94 -3.75
CA PHE A 221 9.59 14.60 -4.29
C PHE A 221 8.35 13.78 -3.91
N ASN A 222 7.53 13.42 -4.89
CA ASN A 222 6.32 12.64 -4.68
C ASN A 222 6.60 11.14 -4.88
N VAL A 223 6.12 10.29 -3.97
CA VAL A 223 6.23 8.83 -4.11
C VAL A 223 4.86 8.25 -4.49
N LEU A 224 4.73 7.85 -5.75
CA LEU A 224 3.43 7.46 -6.32
C LEU A 224 2.90 6.15 -5.74
N ARG A 225 3.78 5.26 -5.23
CA ARG A 225 3.42 3.94 -4.67
C ARG A 225 2.32 3.98 -3.61
N PHE A 226 2.15 5.10 -2.92
CA PHE A 226 1.24 5.23 -1.78
C PHE A 226 -0.07 5.96 -2.11
N GLY A 227 -0.35 6.22 -3.38
CA GLY A 227 -1.62 6.79 -3.84
C GLY A 227 -1.68 8.31 -3.87
N GLN A 228 -2.80 8.82 -4.38
CA GLN A 228 -3.13 10.24 -4.40
C GLN A 228 -4.00 10.64 -3.22
N MET A 229 -3.87 11.90 -2.81
CA MET A 229 -4.77 12.57 -1.89
C MET A 229 -6.10 12.74 -2.62
N ILE A 230 -7.18 12.08 -2.16
CA ILE A 230 -8.54 12.19 -2.73
C ILE A 230 -8.63 12.02 -4.27
N GLY A 231 -7.69 11.29 -4.90
CA GLY A 231 -7.53 11.26 -6.35
C GLY A 231 -8.70 10.62 -7.14
N TRP A 232 -9.58 9.90 -6.45
CA TRP A 232 -10.84 9.39 -7.03
C TRP A 232 -11.90 10.49 -7.20
N GLN A 233 -11.76 11.62 -6.49
CA GLN A 233 -12.57 12.82 -6.60
C GLN A 233 -11.86 13.87 -7.45
N GLU A 234 -10.57 14.12 -7.18
CA GLU A 234 -9.76 15.16 -7.82
C GLU A 234 -8.58 14.51 -8.57
N PRO A 235 -8.71 14.24 -9.88
CA PRO A 235 -7.74 13.39 -10.58
C PRO A 235 -6.31 13.98 -10.69
N LYS A 236 -6.18 15.29 -10.48
CA LYS A 236 -4.90 16.03 -10.46
C LYS A 236 -4.40 16.34 -9.04
N ALA A 237 -5.04 15.82 -8.00
CA ALA A 237 -4.61 16.05 -6.64
C ALA A 237 -3.21 15.47 -6.37
N HIS A 238 -2.55 16.05 -5.38
CA HIS A 238 -1.20 15.70 -4.95
C HIS A 238 -1.11 14.27 -4.40
N PHE A 239 0.13 13.80 -4.20
CA PHE A 239 0.39 12.44 -3.75
C PHE A 239 0.44 12.35 -2.22
N ALA A 240 -0.12 11.27 -1.69
CA ALA A 240 -0.27 11.07 -0.25
C ALA A 240 1.07 10.96 0.49
N PHE A 241 2.12 10.52 -0.23
CA PHE A 241 3.48 10.47 0.28
C PHE A 241 4.34 11.42 -0.54
N HIS A 242 4.85 12.45 0.10
CA HIS A 242 5.73 13.43 -0.52
C HIS A 242 6.79 13.92 0.47
N TYR A 243 7.90 14.41 -0.06
CA TYR A 243 9.07 14.81 0.70
C TYR A 243 9.59 16.15 0.22
N TYR A 244 9.82 17.09 1.13
CA TYR A 244 10.39 18.39 0.81
C TYR A 244 11.92 18.30 0.73
N LEU A 245 12.48 18.59 -0.45
CA LEU A 245 13.92 18.51 -0.71
C LEU A 245 14.69 19.79 -0.31
N ASN A 246 13.99 20.89 -0.06
CA ASN A 246 14.58 22.14 0.44
C ASN A 246 13.83 22.58 1.71
N PRO A 247 14.35 22.27 2.91
CA PRO A 247 13.57 22.33 4.12
C PRO A 247 13.43 23.77 4.64
N SER A 248 12.21 24.32 4.54
CA SER A 248 11.70 25.29 5.52
C SER A 248 10.78 24.61 6.57
N TYR A 249 10.45 23.32 6.37
CA TYR A 249 9.48 22.54 7.13
C TYR A 249 10.01 21.14 7.49
N SER A 250 9.50 20.53 8.57
CA SER A 250 9.85 19.16 8.97
C SER A 250 9.09 18.12 8.13
N ASN A 251 9.82 17.15 7.56
CA ASN A 251 9.25 16.08 6.75
C ASN A 251 8.53 14.99 7.59
N ASP A 252 8.81 14.86 8.89
CA ASP A 252 8.26 13.80 9.75
C ASP A 252 6.73 13.87 9.87
N LEU A 253 6.19 15.09 9.96
CA LEU A 253 4.74 15.33 10.08
C LEU A 253 4.01 15.25 8.74
N VAL A 254 4.71 15.52 7.64
CA VAL A 254 4.15 15.72 6.31
C VAL A 254 3.92 14.39 5.62
N VAL A 255 4.92 13.50 5.69
CA VAL A 255 4.92 12.17 5.07
C VAL A 255 3.74 11.30 5.57
N GLN A 256 3.27 11.54 6.80
CA GLN A 256 2.16 10.77 7.38
C GLN A 256 0.77 11.38 7.13
N ARG A 257 0.67 12.70 6.88
CA ARG A 257 -0.62 13.42 6.84
C ARG A 257 -1.34 13.33 5.49
N GLY A 258 -0.60 13.31 4.38
CA GLY A 258 -1.22 13.37 3.04
C GLY A 258 -2.27 12.28 2.79
N ARG A 259 -2.15 11.10 3.42
CA ARG A 259 -3.09 9.98 3.26
C ARG A 259 -4.54 10.31 3.58
N PHE A 260 -4.77 11.13 4.60
CA PHE A 260 -6.10 11.48 5.10
C PHE A 260 -6.46 12.96 4.88
N GLU A 261 -5.60 13.70 4.19
CA GLU A 261 -5.84 15.10 3.89
C GLU A 261 -7.00 15.26 2.91
N GLY A 262 -7.90 16.21 3.19
CA GLY A 262 -9.11 16.43 2.41
C GLY A 262 -10.25 15.45 2.68
N TRP A 263 -10.06 14.43 3.55
CA TRP A 263 -11.11 13.45 3.81
C TRP A 263 -12.29 14.03 4.55
N ASN A 264 -13.46 13.89 3.94
CA ASN A 264 -14.74 14.23 4.54
C ASN A 264 -15.83 13.28 4.00
N ARG A 265 -17.07 13.48 4.46
CA ARG A 265 -18.22 12.66 4.04
C ARG A 265 -18.45 12.70 2.53
N GLN A 266 -18.22 13.84 1.88
CA GLN A 266 -18.37 13.99 0.44
C GLN A 266 -17.32 13.16 -0.32
N THR A 267 -16.07 13.17 0.12
CA THR A 267 -14.99 12.37 -0.46
C THR A 267 -15.24 10.87 -0.36
N LEU A 268 -15.78 10.40 0.77
CA LEU A 268 -16.22 9.01 0.91
C LEU A 268 -17.36 8.66 -0.05
N TRP A 269 -18.25 9.61 -0.29
CA TRP A 269 -19.35 9.43 -1.25
C TRP A 269 -18.82 9.35 -2.68
N PHE A 270 -17.89 10.21 -3.08
CA PHE A 270 -17.20 10.10 -4.37
C PHE A 270 -16.43 8.79 -4.52
N MET A 271 -15.79 8.28 -3.46
CA MET A 271 -15.14 6.97 -3.48
C MET A 271 -16.16 5.87 -3.76
N TYR A 272 -17.30 5.91 -3.08
CA TYR A 272 -18.36 4.93 -3.25
C TYR A 272 -18.96 4.93 -4.65
N ASP A 273 -19.22 6.12 -5.20
CA ASP A 273 -19.68 6.29 -6.57
C ASP A 273 -18.65 5.75 -7.58
N ARG A 274 -17.39 6.12 -7.40
CA ARG A 274 -16.30 5.59 -8.22
C ARG A 274 -16.22 4.06 -8.10
N ILE A 275 -16.40 3.47 -6.91
CA ILE A 275 -16.47 2.01 -6.73
C ILE A 275 -17.59 1.42 -7.58
N ARG A 276 -18.78 2.02 -7.63
CA ARG A 276 -19.89 1.49 -8.47
C ARG A 276 -19.62 1.54 -9.98
N GLY A 277 -18.48 2.08 -10.41
CA GLY A 277 -18.15 2.29 -11.80
C GLY A 277 -18.81 3.54 -12.38
N SER A 278 -19.40 4.39 -11.54
CA SER A 278 -19.89 5.69 -12.01
C SER A 278 -18.68 6.54 -12.34
N VAL A 279 -18.70 7.08 -13.56
CA VAL A 279 -17.76 8.10 -13.98
C VAL A 279 -18.48 9.40 -13.70
N ALA A 280 -18.21 10.03 -12.55
CA ALA A 280 -18.74 11.36 -12.30
C ALA A 280 -18.38 12.25 -13.50
N SER A 281 -19.40 12.82 -14.13
CA SER A 281 -19.28 13.84 -15.17
C SER A 281 -18.83 15.14 -14.50
N THR A 282 -17.57 15.19 -14.06
CA THR A 282 -16.89 16.47 -13.92
C THR A 282 -16.52 16.90 -15.33
N GLU A 283 -17.50 17.48 -16.01
CA GLU A 283 -17.26 18.41 -17.11
C GLU A 283 -16.24 19.47 -16.63
N GLU A 284 -15.42 19.91 -17.58
CA GLU A 284 -14.49 21.02 -17.46
C GLU A 284 -15.10 22.16 -16.63
N LYS A 285 -14.54 22.44 -15.45
CA LYS A 285 -14.65 23.79 -14.91
C LYS A 285 -13.78 24.66 -15.80
N PRO A 286 -14.34 25.62 -16.56
CA PRO A 286 -13.52 26.54 -17.34
C PRO A 286 -12.58 27.28 -16.41
N GLU A 287 -11.32 27.38 -16.84
CA GLU A 287 -10.29 28.23 -16.24
C GLU A 287 -10.87 29.64 -16.07
N VAL A 288 -11.18 30.02 -14.84
CA VAL A 288 -11.48 31.41 -14.52
C VAL A 288 -10.12 32.12 -14.49
N LEU A 289 -9.79 32.76 -15.61
CA LEU A 289 -8.67 33.70 -15.69
C LEU A 289 -8.84 34.77 -14.59
N PRO A 290 -7.80 35.05 -13.79
CA PRO A 290 -7.85 36.14 -12.83
C PRO A 290 -8.00 37.47 -13.58
N LYS A 291 -8.94 38.30 -13.11
CA LYS A 291 -9.07 39.70 -13.52
C LYS A 291 -7.88 40.53 -13.04
#